data_AF-A0A352Z1I7-F1
#
_entry.id   AF-A0A352Z1I7-F1
#
_cell.length_a   1.000
_cell.length_b   1.000
_cell.length_c   1.000
_cell.angle_alpha   90.00
_cell.angle_beta   90.00
_cell.angle_gamma   90.00
#
_symmetry.space_group_name_H-M   'P 1'
#
loop_
_entity.id
_entity.type
_entity.pdbx_description
1 polymer ?
#
loop_
_entity_poly.entity_id
_entity_poly.type
_entity_poly.pdbx_seq_one_letter_code
_entity_poly.pdbx_strand_id
1 'polypeptide(L)'
;FFIDPKGIIRTIIYYPLSLGRNFDELYRALIGLQTADAFDVALPADWRPGDDVIVPTAGSCGTAKARMESKDEMTCYDWFFCTKKLDKEKVFDAVLKK
;
A
#
# COMPACT_ATOMS: atom_id res chain seq x y z
N PHE A 1 -15.55 10.30 0.72
CA PHE A 1 -14.93 9.98 -0.57
C PHE A 1 -13.49 10.47 -0.52
N PHE A 2 -12.55 9.64 -0.94
CA PHE A 2 -11.18 10.05 -1.26
C PHE A 2 -11.13 10.29 -2.76
N ILE A 3 -10.72 11.49 -3.17
CA ILE A 3 -10.62 11.90 -4.57
C ILE A 3 -9.19 12.36 -4.78
N ASP A 4 -8.52 11.83 -5.79
CA ASP A 4 -7.14 12.18 -6.08
C ASP A 4 -7.03 13.48 -6.92
N PRO A 5 -5.81 14.03 -7.15
CA PRO A 5 -5.63 15.26 -7.94
C PRO A 5 -6.10 15.16 -9.40
N LYS A 6 -6.34 13.95 -9.92
CA LYS A 6 -6.89 13.71 -11.26
C LYS A 6 -8.43 13.64 -11.26
N GLY A 7 -9.06 13.84 -10.10
CA GLY A 7 -10.52 13.76 -9.94
C GLY A 7 -11.05 12.34 -9.86
N ILE A 8 -10.20 11.33 -9.65
CA ILE A 8 -10.60 9.92 -9.60
C ILE A 8 -10.97 9.56 -8.15
N ILE A 9 -12.13 8.94 -7.97
CA ILE A 9 -12.54 8.40 -6.67
C ILE A 9 -11.66 7.18 -6.34
N ARG A 10 -10.90 7.27 -5.24
CA ARG A 10 -9.99 6.21 -4.77
C ARG A 10 -10.64 5.31 -3.72
N THR A 11 -11.46 5.88 -2.84
CA THR A 11 -12.14 5.13 -1.77
C THR A 11 -13.47 5.79 -1.41
N ILE A 12 -14.49 4.96 -1.15
CA ILE A 12 -15.81 5.37 -0.66
C ILE A 12 -16.02 4.71 0.71
N ILE A 13 -16.35 5.51 1.72
CA ILE A 13 -16.66 5.05 3.08
C ILE A 13 -18.01 5.64 3.45
N TYR A 14 -18.97 4.79 3.79
CA TYR A 14 -20.34 5.17 4.10
C TYR A 14 -20.73 4.65 5.49
N TYR A 15 -20.99 5.57 6.41
CA TYR A 15 -21.41 5.27 7.79
C TYR A 15 -22.88 5.69 7.97
N PRO A 16 -23.67 4.97 8.78
CA PRO A 16 -25.02 5.41 9.14
C PRO A 16 -24.97 6.63 10.07
N LEU A 17 -26.10 7.35 10.18
CA LEU A 17 -26.27 8.51 11.07
C LEU A 17 -25.95 8.19 12.54
N SER A 18 -26.15 6.94 12.97
CA SER A 18 -25.97 6.48 14.34
C SER A 18 -24.52 6.16 14.72
N LEU A 19 -23.56 6.20 13.79
CA LEU A 19 -22.19 5.78 14.04
C LEU A 19 -21.16 6.85 13.68
N GLY A 20 -20.39 7.27 14.69
CA GLY A 20 -19.24 8.15 14.50
C GLY A 20 -18.13 7.50 13.66
N ARG A 21 -17.43 8.32 12.86
CA ARG A 21 -16.31 7.87 12.02
C ARG A 21 -15.02 7.79 12.83
N ASN A 22 -14.14 6.87 12.44
CA ASN A 22 -12.78 6.79 12.96
C ASN A 22 -11.83 7.65 12.11
N PHE A 23 -11.39 8.79 12.65
CA PHE A 23 -10.47 9.70 11.94
C PHE A 23 -9.04 9.14 11.82
N ASP A 24 -8.61 8.28 12.75
CA ASP A 24 -7.31 7.59 12.63
C ASP A 24 -7.29 6.72 11.37
N GLU A 25 -8.39 6.01 11.11
CA GLU A 25 -8.52 5.19 9.90
C GLU A 25 -8.61 6.02 8.62
N LEU A 26 -9.29 7.17 8.65
CA LEU A 26 -9.32 8.07 7.50
C LEU A 26 -7.92 8.62 7.19
N TYR A 27 -7.14 8.97 8.22
CA TYR A 27 -5.77 9.42 8.04
C TYR A 27 -4.86 8.28 7.54
N ARG A 28 -4.97 7.08 8.13
CA ARG A 28 -4.23 5.89 7.70
C ARG A 28 -4.53 5.54 6.24
N ALA A 29 -5.80 5.58 5.84
CA ALA A 29 -6.21 5.33 4.45
C ALA A 29 -5.64 6.37 3.49
N LEU A 30 -5.60 7.66 3.86
CA LEU A 30 -4.98 8.70 3.06
C LEU A 30 -3.49 8.41 2.81
N ILE A 31 -2.74 8.19 3.89
CA ILE A 31 -1.32 7.89 3.82
C ILE A 31 -1.08 6.61 3.02
N GLY A 32 -1.92 5.58 3.23
CA GLY A 32 -1.84 4.32 2.51
C GLY A 32 -2.03 4.49 1.00
N LEU A 33 -3.07 5.22 0.57
CA LEU A 33 -3.31 5.50 -0.84
C LEU A 33 -2.12 6.24 -1.49
N GLN A 34 -1.57 7.24 -0.80
CA GLN A 34 -0.41 7.98 -1.30
C GLN A 34 0.87 7.14 -1.31
N THR A 35 1.04 6.24 -0.33
CA THR A 35 2.18 5.31 -0.25
C THR A 35 2.13 4.29 -1.39
N ALA A 36 0.96 3.72 -1.66
CA ALA A 36 0.77 2.77 -2.76
C ALA A 36 1.16 3.40 -4.10
N ASP A 37 0.73 4.64 -4.34
CA ASP A 37 1.06 5.38 -5.56
C ASP A 37 2.55 5.76 -5.65
N ALA A 38 3.16 6.20 -4.54
CA ALA A 38 4.53 6.69 -4.53
C ALA A 38 5.59 5.57 -4.69
N PHE A 39 5.31 4.38 -4.17
CA PHE A 39 6.27 3.27 -4.12
C PHE A 39 5.92 2.09 -5.04
N ASP A 40 4.81 2.16 -5.77
CA ASP A 40 4.25 1.10 -6.61
C ASP A 40 4.13 -0.24 -5.84
N VAL A 41 3.38 -0.18 -4.73
CA VAL A 41 3.19 -1.30 -3.81
C VAL A 41 1.73 -1.46 -3.41
N ALA A 42 1.37 -2.67 -3.02
CA ALA A 42 0.12 -2.94 -2.32
C ALA A 42 0.35 -2.96 -0.80
N LEU A 43 -0.70 -2.64 -0.04
CA LEU A 43 -0.64 -2.60 1.42
C LEU A 43 -1.42 -3.79 2.00
N PRO A 44 -0.84 -4.56 2.95
CA PRO A 44 -1.56 -5.64 3.61
C PRO A 44 -2.71 -5.11 4.48
N ALA A 45 -3.52 -6.05 5.00
CA ALA A 45 -4.51 -5.74 6.01
C ALA A 45 -3.85 -5.06 7.23
N ASP A 46 -4.56 -4.11 7.81
CA ASP A 46 -4.14 -3.35 9.01
C ASP A 46 -2.80 -2.58 8.89
N TRP A 47 -2.26 -2.45 7.68
CA TRP A 47 -0.97 -1.80 7.43
C TRP A 47 -0.86 -0.40 8.05
N ARG A 48 0.28 -0.13 8.70
CA ARG A 48 0.70 1.18 9.18
C ARG A 48 2.05 1.57 8.59
N PRO A 49 2.37 2.87 8.51
CA PRO A 49 3.69 3.32 8.06
C PRO A 49 4.83 2.67 8.85
N GLY A 50 5.70 1.94 8.15
CA GLY A 50 6.79 1.14 8.72
C GLY A 50 6.56 -0.37 8.64
N ASP A 51 5.33 -0.82 8.39
CA ASP A 51 5.04 -2.23 8.15
C ASP A 51 5.46 -2.65 6.74
N ASP A 52 5.70 -3.95 6.57
CA ASP A 52 6.02 -4.55 5.28
C ASP A 52 4.93 -4.30 4.24
N VAL A 53 5.35 -4.05 3.01
CA VAL A 53 4.46 -3.81 1.86
C VAL A 53 4.52 -4.97 0.89
N ILE A 54 3.43 -5.18 0.16
CA ILE A 54 3.30 -6.27 -0.81
C ILE A 54 3.81 -5.78 -2.16
N VAL A 55 4.70 -6.57 -2.77
CA VAL A 55 5.17 -6.31 -4.14
C VAL A 55 4.05 -6.72 -5.12
N PRO A 56 3.70 -5.88 -6.11
CA PRO A 56 2.66 -6.19 -7.11
C PRO A 56 2.87 -7.57 -7.74
N THR A 57 1.80 -8.30 -8.07
CA THR A 57 1.90 -9.68 -8.57
C THR A 57 2.62 -9.76 -9.92
N ALA A 58 3.27 -10.90 -10.18
CA ALA A 58 3.87 -11.17 -11.48
C ALA A 58 2.76 -11.41 -12.53
N GLY A 59 2.74 -10.59 -13.58
CA GLY A 59 1.74 -10.69 -14.66
C GLY A 59 1.98 -11.82 -15.67
N SER A 60 3.09 -12.56 -15.56
CA SER A 60 3.41 -13.67 -16.48
C SER A 60 4.27 -14.75 -15.80
N CYS A 61 4.30 -15.95 -16.38
CA CYS A 61 5.10 -17.05 -15.85
C CYS A 61 6.61 -16.74 -15.84
N GLY A 62 7.09 -15.96 -16.81
CA GLY A 62 8.49 -15.55 -16.87
C GLY A 62 8.88 -14.62 -15.72
N THR A 63 8.04 -13.63 -15.41
CA THR A 63 8.28 -12.71 -14.29
C THR A 63 8.09 -13.41 -12.94
N ALA A 64 7.16 -14.37 -12.84
CA ALA A 64 7.00 -15.20 -11.65
C ALA A 64 8.24 -16.04 -11.37
N LYS A 65 8.82 -16.67 -12.41
CA LYS A 65 10.05 -17.45 -12.29
C LYS A 65 11.23 -16.56 -11.84
N ALA A 66 11.43 -15.44 -12.52
CA ALA A 66 12.50 -14.50 -12.18
C ALA A 66 12.40 -14.00 -10.73
N ARG A 67 11.19 -13.70 -10.26
CA ARG A 67 10.91 -13.29 -8.87
C ARG A 67 11.31 -14.36 -7.85
N MET A 68 11.00 -15.64 -8.11
CA MET A 68 11.34 -16.74 -7.20
C MET A 68 12.83 -17.06 -7.18
N GLU A 69 13.54 -16.73 -8.27
CA GLU A 69 14.99 -16.90 -8.40
C GLU A 69 15.77 -15.72 -7.77
N SER A 70 15.24 -14.50 -7.82
CA SER A 70 15.82 -13.30 -7.21
C SER A 70 15.43 -13.20 -5.72
N LYS A 71 16.32 -13.62 -4.80
CA LYS A 71 16.01 -13.69 -3.35
C LYS A 71 16.59 -12.56 -2.49
N ASP A 72 17.33 -11.60 -3.05
CA ASP A 72 18.20 -10.77 -2.22
C ASP A 72 17.53 -9.59 -1.49
N GLU A 73 16.27 -9.23 -1.77
CA GLU A 73 15.65 -8.04 -1.15
C GLU A 73 14.18 -8.19 -0.73
N MET A 74 13.57 -9.37 -0.91
CA MET A 74 12.14 -9.58 -0.62
C MET A 74 11.87 -10.95 0.00
N THR A 75 10.91 -11.00 0.92
CA THR A 75 10.44 -12.24 1.53
C THR A 75 9.28 -12.77 0.69
N CYS A 76 9.54 -13.80 -0.10
CA CYS A 76 8.53 -14.46 -0.92
C CYS A 76 8.00 -15.72 -0.24
N TYR A 77 6.70 -15.75 0.03
CA TYR A 77 6.00 -16.94 0.51
C TYR A 77 5.57 -17.83 -0.66
N ASP A 78 5.16 -17.19 -1.76
CA ASP A 78 4.82 -17.83 -3.03
C ASP A 78 5.05 -16.82 -4.17
N TRP A 79 4.96 -17.26 -5.43
CA TRP A 79 5.23 -16.44 -6.62
C TRP A 79 4.37 -15.16 -6.71
N PHE A 80 3.14 -15.23 -6.18
CA PHE A 80 2.21 -14.12 -6.15
C PHE A 80 2.29 -13.30 -4.85
N PHE A 81 2.97 -13.80 -3.83
CA PHE A 81 2.99 -13.17 -2.50
C PHE A 81 4.40 -12.99 -1.98
N CYS A 82 4.93 -11.80 -2.26
CA CYS A 82 6.21 -11.34 -1.72
C CYS A 82 6.03 -10.01 -1.00
N THR A 83 6.73 -9.85 0.12
CA THR A 83 6.78 -8.62 0.88
C THR A 83 8.17 -8.00 0.83
N LYS A 84 8.24 -6.68 0.94
CA LYS A 84 9.48 -5.93 1.13
C LYS A 84 9.31 -4.95 2.28
N LYS A 85 10.42 -4.65 2.97
CA LYS A 85 10.42 -3.65 4.04
C LYS A 85 10.30 -2.24 3.44
N LEU A 86 9.54 -1.38 4.10
CA LEU A 86 9.44 0.03 3.76
C LEU A 86 9.49 0.87 5.04
N ASP A 87 10.60 1.57 5.22
CA ASP A 87 10.84 2.35 6.44
C ASP A 87 9.81 3.47 6.60
N LYS A 88 9.33 3.65 7.84
CA LYS A 88 8.34 4.66 8.21
C LYS A 88 8.76 6.09 7.82
N GLU A 89 10.03 6.42 7.99
CA GLU A 89 10.59 7.73 7.64
C GLU A 89 10.51 7.99 6.14
N LYS A 90 10.88 7.00 5.31
CA LYS A 90 10.77 7.10 3.84
C LYS A 90 9.32 7.30 3.40
N VAL A 91 8.37 6.63 4.03
CA VAL A 91 6.94 6.82 3.76
C VAL A 91 6.54 8.27 4.02
N PHE A 92 6.84 8.79 5.20
CA PHE A 92 6.43 10.15 5.55
C PHE A 92 7.16 11.22 4.76
N ASP A 93 8.44 11.02 4.44
CA ASP A 93 9.20 11.93 3.58
C ASP A 93 8.65 11.98 2.15
N ALA A 94 8.06 10.88 1.66
CA ALA A 94 7.41 10.89 0.35
C ALA A 94 6.02 11.55 0.40
N VAL A 95 5.27 11.29 1.47
CA VAL A 95 3.83 11.60 1.53
C VAL A 95 3.51 12.95 2.18
N LEU A 96 4.30 13.41 3.16
CA LEU A 96 4.05 14.63 3.93
C LEU A 96 4.84 15.85 3.45
N LYS A 97 5.50 15.77 2.28
CA LYS A 97 6.22 16.93 1.71
C LYS A 97 5.25 18.09 1.48
N LYS A 98 5.61 19.25 2.05
CA LYS A 98 4.94 20.54 1.85
C LYS A 98 5.27 21.12 0.49
#